data_AF-A0A7V9ESD7-F1
#
_entry.id   AF-A0A7V9ESD7-F1
#
_cell.length_a   1.000
_cell.length_b   1.000
_cell.length_c   1.000
_cell.angle_alpha   90.00
_cell.angle_beta   90.00
_cell.angle_gamma   90.00
#
_symmetry.space_group_name_H-M   'P 1'
#
loop_
_entity.id
_entity.type
_entity.pdbx_description
1 polymer ?
#
loop_
_entity_poly.entity_id
_entity_poly.type
_entity_poly.pdbx_seq_one_letter_code
_entity_poly.pdbx_strand_id
1 'polypeptide(L)' 'MTASEIIQEIERLPSQEKAEVLSVLLRSQGKNNRLLPDELVALADQMVAAQNPAEADRLEAKILAGFYGT' A
#
# COMPACT_ATOMS: atom_id res chain seq x y z
N MET A 1 8.98 -6.53 -24.00
CA MET A 1 8.88 -7.01 -22.62
C MET A 1 7.53 -6.62 -22.06
N THR A 2 6.64 -7.61 -21.91
CA THR A 2 5.28 -7.49 -21.40
C THR A 2 5.21 -8.03 -19.96
N ALA A 3 4.13 -7.72 -19.24
CA ALA A 3 3.94 -8.23 -17.88
C ALA A 3 3.96 -9.77 -17.81
N SER A 4 3.39 -10.44 -18.82
CA SER A 4 3.39 -11.90 -18.93
C SER A 4 4.80 -12.47 -19.16
N GLU A 5 5.61 -11.81 -19.98
CA GLU A 5 7.01 -12.20 -20.20
C GLU A 5 7.84 -12.07 -18.91
N ILE A 6 7.63 -11.00 -18.14
CA ILE A 6 8.32 -10.77 -16.86
C ILE A 6 7.97 -11.87 -15.83
N ILE A 7 6.69 -12.26 -15.74
CA ILE A 7 6.26 -13.31 -14.80
C ILE A 7 6.91 -14.65 -15.15
N GLN A 8 6.95 -15.01 -16.44
CA GLN A 8 7.59 -16.25 -16.89
C GLN A 8 9.09 -16.28 -16.59
N GLU A 9 9.77 -15.15 -16.70
CA GLU A 9 11.19 -15.05 -16.34
C GLU A 9 11.38 -15.24 -14.82
N ILE A 10 10.55 -14.60 -13.98
CA ILE A 10 10.60 -14.79 -12.51
C ILE A 10 10.31 -16.25 -12.13
N GLU A 11 9.42 -16.93 -12.86
CA GLU A 11 9.09 -18.33 -12.61
C GLU A 11 10.27 -19.26 -12.83
N ARG A 12 11.14 -18.95 -13.81
CA ARG A 12 12.31 -19.72 -14.23
C ARG A 12 13.56 -19.46 -13.38
N LEU A 13 13.56 -18.45 -12.52
CA LEU A 13 14.71 -18.12 -11.67
C LEU A 13 15.05 -19.25 -10.69
N PRO A 14 16.34 -19.43 -10.37
CA PRO A 14 16.75 -20.24 -9.22
C PRO A 14 16.05 -19.76 -7.93
N SER A 15 15.80 -20.69 -7.00
CA SER A 15 15.01 -20.41 -5.79
C SER A 15 15.53 -19.20 -4.98
N GLN A 16 16.85 -19.00 -4.95
CA GLN A 16 17.47 -17.88 -4.22
C GLN A 16 17.18 -16.52 -4.88
N GLU A 17 17.36 -16.41 -6.19
CA GLU A 17 17.06 -15.20 -6.96
C GLU A 17 15.56 -14.89 -6.95
N LYS A 18 14.72 -15.92 -7.04
CA LYS A 18 13.26 -15.78 -6.92
C LYS A 18 12.87 -15.23 -5.55
N ALA A 19 13.49 -15.70 -4.47
CA ALA A 19 13.27 -15.19 -3.13
C ALA A 19 13.70 -13.72 -3.00
N GLU A 20 14.82 -13.33 -3.62
CA GLU A 20 15.27 -11.93 -3.64
C GLU A 20 14.26 -11.02 -4.35
N VAL A 21 13.80 -11.41 -5.55
CA VAL A 21 12.80 -10.65 -6.32
C VAL A 21 11.50 -10.51 -5.54
N LEU A 22 10.97 -11.61 -4.99
CA LEU A 22 9.76 -11.59 -4.17
C LEU A 22 9.93 -10.69 -2.93
N SER A 23 11.10 -10.72 -2.29
CA SER A 23 11.37 -9.87 -1.12
C SER A 23 11.38 -8.38 -1.47
N VAL A 24 11.86 -8.00 -2.66
CA VAL A 24 11.82 -6.61 -3.16
C VAL A 24 10.37 -6.21 -3.46
N LEU A 25 9.61 -7.08 -4.13
CA LEU A 25 8.19 -6.83 -4.44
C LEU A 25 7.37 -6.64 -3.16
N LEU A 26 7.51 -7.54 -2.18
CA LEU A 26 6.82 -7.43 -0.89
C LEU A 26 7.22 -6.18 -0.10
N ARG A 27 8.52 -5.82 -0.09
CA ARG A 27 8.99 -4.56 0.53
C ARG A 27 8.46 -3.32 -0.20
N SER A 28 8.25 -3.40 -1.51
CA SER A 28 7.68 -2.29 -2.30
C SER A 28 6.20 -2.08 -2.02
N GLN A 29 5.45 -3.15 -1.72
CA GLN A 29 4.06 -3.06 -1.27
C GLN A 29 3.96 -2.36 0.09
N GLY A 30 4.84 -2.68 1.05
CA GLY A 30 4.86 -2.03 2.36
C GLY A 30 5.33 -0.56 2.36
N LYS A 31 5.99 -0.09 1.29
CA LYS A 31 6.44 1.31 1.17
C LYS A 31 5.44 2.23 0.48
N ASN A 32 4.56 1.69 -0.37
CA ASN A 32 3.62 2.49 -1.16
C ASN A 32 2.24 2.64 -0.51
N ASN A 33 1.96 1.91 0.58
CA ASN A 33 0.66 1.96 1.25
C ASN A 33 0.66 2.68 2.59
N ARG A 34 1.80 3.27 2.98
CA ARG A 34 1.85 4.13 4.16
C ARG A 34 1.72 5.58 3.76
N LEU A 35 0.70 6.24 4.28
CA LEU A 35 0.52 7.67 4.13
C LEU A 35 1.60 8.41 4.93
N LEU A 36 2.09 9.50 4.38
CA LEU A 36 2.98 10.42 5.09
C LEU A 36 2.22 11.08 6.25
N PRO A 37 2.92 11.57 7.29
CA PRO A 37 2.29 12.25 8.43
C PRO A 37 1.35 13.39 8.00
N ASP A 38 1.76 14.20 7.02
CA ASP A 38 0.93 15.31 6.53
C ASP A 38 -0.35 14.84 5.83
N GLU A 39 -0.30 13.69 5.14
CA GLU A 39 -1.47 13.09 4.50
C GLU A 39 -2.44 12.51 5.53
N LEU A 40 -1.92 11.93 6.62
CA LEU A 40 -2.73 11.45 7.74
C LEU A 40 -3.43 12.61 8.47
N VAL A 41 -2.72 13.72 8.69
CA VAL A 41 -3.30 14.94 9.30
C VAL A 41 -4.39 15.52 8.41
N ALA A 42 -4.14 15.62 7.09
CA ALA A 42 -5.15 16.11 6.16
C ALA A 42 -6.43 15.25 6.14
N LEU A 43 -6.30 13.92 6.26
CA LEU A 43 -7.45 13.02 6.37
C LEU A 43 -8.19 13.18 7.71
N ALA A 44 -7.46 13.41 8.81
CA ALA A 44 -8.07 13.65 10.11
C ALA A 44 -8.86 14.97 10.13
N ASP A 45 -8.32 16.04 9.51
CA ASP A 45 -9.02 17.31 9.37
C ASP A 45 -10.30 17.16 8.53
N GLN A 46 -10.25 16.39 7.44
CA GLN A 46 -11.43 16.06 6.63
C GLN A 46 -12.46 15.25 7.41
N MET A 47 -12.01 14.32 8.26
CA MET A 47 -12.89 13.49 9.09
C MET A 47 -13.64 14.35 10.12
N VAL A 48 -12.95 15.30 10.76
CA VAL A 48 -13.57 16.25 11.71
C VAL A 48 -14.55 17.19 11.00
N ALA A 49 -14.24 17.60 9.77
CA ALA A 49 -15.11 18.45 8.96
C ALA A 49 -16.30 17.70 8.33
N ALA A 50 -16.32 16.36 8.38
CA ALA A 50 -17.37 15.55 7.77
C ALA A 50 -18.70 15.73 8.51
N GLN A 51 -19.72 16.16 7.78
CA GLN A 51 -21.09 16.33 8.32
C GLN A 51 -21.86 15.00 8.33
N ASN A 52 -21.39 14.01 7.58
CA ASN A 52 -22.01 12.70 7.46
C ASN A 52 -21.18 11.65 8.23
N PRO A 53 -21.76 10.93 9.21
CA PRO A 53 -21.05 9.90 9.95
C PRO A 53 -20.48 8.79 9.05
N ALA A 54 -21.19 8.41 7.98
CA ALA A 54 -20.69 7.38 7.06
C ALA A 54 -19.44 7.84 6.27
N GLU A 55 -19.23 9.14 6.12
CA GLU A 55 -18.03 9.69 5.50
C GLU A 55 -16.88 9.77 6.50
N ALA A 56 -17.16 10.11 7.75
CA ALA A 56 -16.19 10.04 8.84
C ALA A 56 -15.64 8.61 9.01
N ASP A 57 -16.51 7.60 9.02
CA ASP A 57 -16.10 6.18 9.13
C ASP A 57 -15.18 5.73 7.98
N ARG A 58 -15.44 6.23 6.77
CA ARG A 58 -14.58 5.94 5.59
C ARG A 58 -13.21 6.61 5.71
N LEU A 59 -13.18 7.84 6.21
CA LEU A 59 -11.93 8.58 6.43
C LEU A 59 -11.12 7.92 7.55
N GLU A 60 -11.76 7.48 8.63
CA GLU A 60 -11.12 6.72 9.71
C GLU A 60 -10.49 5.42 9.17
N ALA A 61 -11.23 4.63 8.39
CA ALA A 61 -10.70 3.41 7.77
C ALA A 61 -9.47 3.68 6.88
N LYS A 62 -9.49 4.81 6.15
CA LYS A 62 -8.38 5.22 5.27
C LYS A 62 -7.15 5.68 6.06
N ILE A 63 -7.35 6.38 7.18
CA ILE A 63 -6.28 6.77 8.12
C ILE A 63 -5.63 5.52 8.71
N LEU A 64 -6.42 4.56 9.18
CA LEU A 64 -5.92 3.32 9.76
C LEU A 64 -5.15 2.47 8.74
N ALA A 65 -5.70 2.30 7.54
CA ALA A 65 -5.01 1.58 6.46
C ALA A 65 -3.69 2.25 6.07
N GLY A 66 -3.69 3.59 5.96
CA GLY A 66 -2.50 4.38 5.64
C GLY A 66 -1.47 4.45 6.77
N PHE A 67 -1.87 4.32 8.04
CA PHE A 67 -0.94 4.29 9.16
C PHE A 67 -0.29 2.91 9.31
N TYR A 68 -1.09 1.86 9.30
CA TYR A 68 -0.60 0.50 9.49
C TYR A 68 0.12 -0.04 8.25
N GLY A 69 -0.24 0.42 7.04
CA GLY A 69 0.32 -0.07 5.78
C GLY A 69 -0.10 -1.50 5.52
N THR A 70 -1.36 -1.71 5.16
CA THR A 70 -1.95 -3.03 4.87
C THR A 70 -1.77 -3.45 3.42
#